data_AF-A0A946WPN3-F1
#
_entry.id   AF-A0A946WPN3-F1
#
_cell.length_a   1.000
_cell.length_b   1.000
_cell.length_c   1.000
_cell.angle_alpha   90.00
_cell.angle_beta   90.00
_cell.angle_gamma   90.00
#
_symmetry.space_group_name_H-M   'P 1'
#
loop_
_entity.id
_entity.type
_entity.pdbx_description
1 polymer ?
#
loop_
_entity_poly.entity_id
_entity_poly.type
_entity_poly.pdbx_seq_one_letter_code
_entity_poly.pdbx_strand_id
1 'polypeptide(L)'
;MERNLVDGDKMDNSKYTLAGWMAITGAIMIFPEIIMGILLDIKPDKLSILVFPYTFITIAETTITLFAFFRFKHLLNKRYEFHRADTLILVIIFGSMILTSISLFARTMHTLGVLPTNDLTFSTIVSAALIILGIPLAVAGIVFGLRLLKLNQGLSGLLKPMAYTYIAGSICLASIILAPIGLLFIIAFQIMLGMAFLREGDELIEPEFV
;
A
#
# COMPACT_ATOMS: atom_id res chain seq x y z
N MET A 1 3.05 38.25 -11.96
CA MET A 1 3.70 37.17 -11.19
C MET A 1 2.68 36.31 -10.45
N GLU A 2 1.55 36.86 -9.98
CA GLU A 2 0.48 36.11 -9.28
C GLU A 2 -0.23 35.03 -10.12
N ARG A 3 -0.45 35.24 -11.44
CA ARG A 3 -1.08 34.20 -12.30
C ARG A 3 -0.29 32.88 -12.34
N ASN A 4 1.04 32.93 -12.27
CA ASN A 4 1.88 31.72 -12.29
C ASN A 4 1.84 30.94 -10.96
N LEU A 5 1.50 31.62 -9.85
CA LEU A 5 1.32 30.97 -8.55
C LEU A 5 -0.04 30.27 -8.48
N VAL A 6 -1.09 30.90 -9.02
CA VAL A 6 -2.45 30.35 -9.04
C VAL A 6 -2.57 29.11 -9.94
N ASP A 7 -1.90 29.09 -11.11
CA ASP A 7 -1.92 27.90 -11.99
C ASP A 7 -1.07 26.75 -11.44
N GLY A 8 0.02 27.04 -10.72
CA GLY A 8 0.83 26.04 -10.03
C GLY A 8 0.05 25.32 -8.92
N ASP A 9 -0.76 26.07 -8.19
CA ASP A 9 -1.55 25.56 -7.06
C ASP A 9 -2.74 24.70 -7.52
N LYS A 10 -3.48 25.14 -8.55
CA LYS A 10 -4.56 24.34 -9.17
C LYS A 10 -4.05 23.02 -9.76
N MET A 11 -2.88 23.05 -10.38
CA MET A 11 -2.27 21.85 -10.98
C MET A 11 -1.84 20.84 -9.91
N ASP A 12 -1.36 21.30 -8.76
CA ASP A 12 -1.00 20.41 -7.66
C ASP A 12 -2.22 19.85 -6.96
N ASN A 13 -3.29 20.65 -6.82
CA ASN A 13 -4.56 20.24 -6.25
C ASN A 13 -5.19 19.06 -7.02
N SER A 14 -5.31 19.17 -8.35
CA SER A 14 -5.82 18.09 -9.21
C SER A 14 -5.03 16.78 -9.06
N LYS A 15 -3.72 16.86 -8.84
CA LYS A 15 -2.86 15.68 -8.63
C LYS A 15 -3.02 15.05 -7.25
N TYR A 16 -3.39 15.82 -6.21
CA TYR A 16 -3.70 15.26 -4.89
C TYR A 16 -5.08 14.62 -4.89
N THR A 17 -6.09 15.25 -5.51
CA THR A 17 -7.40 14.62 -5.70
C THR A 17 -7.30 13.29 -6.44
N LEU A 18 -6.50 13.25 -7.52
CA LEU A 18 -6.23 12.00 -8.25
C LEU A 18 -5.55 10.96 -7.37
N ALA A 19 -4.52 11.34 -6.60
CA ALA A 19 -3.85 10.43 -5.68
C ALA A 19 -4.80 9.88 -4.60
N GLY A 20 -5.76 10.70 -4.14
CA GLY A 20 -6.79 10.31 -3.21
C GLY A 20 -7.70 9.21 -3.76
N TRP A 21 -8.24 9.42 -4.97
CA TRP A 21 -9.06 8.43 -5.66
C TRP A 21 -8.29 7.16 -6.02
N MET A 22 -7.02 7.28 -6.40
CA MET A 22 -6.15 6.13 -6.64
C MET A 22 -5.99 5.30 -5.37
N ALA A 23 -5.70 5.90 -4.23
CA ALA A 23 -5.57 5.18 -2.96
C ALA A 23 -6.88 4.44 -2.56
N ILE A 24 -8.05 5.07 -2.75
CA ILE A 24 -9.34 4.41 -2.49
C ILE A 24 -9.58 3.25 -3.46
N THR A 25 -9.24 3.44 -4.75
CA THR A 25 -9.38 2.39 -5.76
C THR A 25 -8.47 1.20 -5.46
N GLY A 26 -7.23 1.45 -5.02
CA GLY A 26 -6.32 0.42 -4.53
C GLY A 26 -6.93 -0.37 -3.37
N ALA A 27 -7.52 0.33 -2.39
CA ALA A 27 -8.17 -0.31 -1.25
C ALA A 27 -9.32 -1.24 -1.67
N ILE A 28 -10.08 -0.86 -2.70
CA ILE A 28 -11.17 -1.69 -3.25
C ILE A 28 -10.61 -2.90 -4.01
N MET A 29 -9.48 -2.74 -4.72
CA MET A 29 -8.85 -3.83 -5.50
C MET A 29 -8.29 -4.96 -4.62
N ILE A 30 -7.99 -4.69 -3.35
CA ILE A 30 -7.56 -5.72 -2.39
C ILE A 30 -8.62 -6.83 -2.22
N PHE A 31 -9.91 -6.49 -2.26
CA PHE A 31 -10.99 -7.49 -2.08
C PHE A 31 -11.02 -8.56 -3.19
N PRO A 32 -11.13 -8.22 -4.49
CA PRO A 32 -11.10 -9.22 -5.54
C PRO A 32 -9.76 -9.95 -5.60
N GLU A 33 -8.65 -9.29 -5.26
CA GLU A 33 -7.35 -9.95 -5.14
C GLU A 33 -7.37 -11.07 -4.09
N ILE A 34 -7.85 -10.79 -2.88
CA ILE A 34 -7.95 -11.79 -1.80
C ILE A 34 -8.88 -12.93 -2.22
N ILE A 35 -10.05 -12.62 -2.79
CA ILE A 35 -11.02 -13.63 -3.22
C ILE A 35 -10.40 -14.55 -4.27
N MET A 36 -9.77 -13.98 -5.31
CA MET A 36 -9.11 -14.76 -6.36
C MET A 36 -7.92 -15.55 -5.83
N GLY A 37 -7.12 -14.97 -4.93
CA GLY A 37 -6.00 -15.66 -4.28
C GLY A 37 -6.47 -16.90 -3.52
N ILE A 38 -7.51 -16.77 -2.69
CA ILE A 38 -8.10 -17.90 -1.96
C ILE A 38 -8.65 -18.95 -2.93
N LEU A 39 -9.38 -18.53 -3.97
CA LEU A 39 -9.94 -19.47 -4.95
C LEU A 39 -8.84 -20.27 -5.67
N LEU A 40 -7.75 -19.60 -6.05
CA LEU A 40 -6.58 -20.24 -6.67
C LEU A 40 -5.85 -21.19 -5.73
N ASP A 41 -5.83 -20.91 -4.42
CA ASP A 41 -5.22 -21.80 -3.42
C ASP A 41 -6.06 -23.07 -3.17
N ILE A 42 -7.39 -22.97 -3.21
CA ILE A 42 -8.28 -24.11 -2.96
C ILE A 42 -8.34 -25.07 -4.17
N LYS A 43 -8.33 -24.53 -5.40
CA LYS A 43 -8.47 -25.33 -6.64
C LYS A 43 -7.51 -24.87 -7.74
N PRO A 44 -6.19 -25.01 -7.55
CA PRO A 44 -5.19 -24.51 -8.50
C PRO A 44 -5.39 -25.10 -9.92
N ASP A 45 -5.61 -26.42 -10.03
CA ASP A 45 -5.69 -27.10 -11.33
C ASP A 45 -6.96 -26.77 -12.13
N LYS A 46 -8.08 -26.49 -11.43
CA LYS A 46 -9.38 -26.22 -12.07
C LYS A 46 -9.60 -24.74 -12.38
N LEU A 47 -8.85 -23.86 -11.72
CA LEU A 47 -9.00 -22.41 -11.82
C LEU A 47 -7.77 -21.73 -12.41
N SER A 48 -6.94 -22.47 -13.15
CA SER A 48 -5.71 -21.93 -13.77
C SER A 48 -5.96 -20.75 -14.71
N ILE A 49 -7.15 -20.67 -15.33
CA ILE A 49 -7.55 -19.49 -16.12
C ILE A 49 -7.67 -18.21 -15.29
N LEU A 50 -7.91 -18.30 -13.98
CA LEU A 50 -8.00 -17.16 -13.06
C LEU A 50 -6.62 -16.59 -12.68
N VAL A 51 -5.52 -17.25 -13.04
CA VAL A 51 -4.16 -16.73 -12.80
C VAL A 51 -3.96 -15.39 -13.51
N PHE A 52 -4.36 -15.28 -14.77
CA PHE A 52 -4.20 -14.04 -15.54
C PHE A 52 -4.94 -12.84 -14.92
N PRO A 53 -6.26 -12.91 -14.62
CA PRO A 53 -6.94 -11.80 -13.96
C PRO A 53 -6.41 -11.53 -12.55
N TYR A 54 -6.02 -12.56 -11.79
CA TYR A 54 -5.36 -12.37 -10.49
C TYR A 54 -4.06 -11.59 -10.64
N THR A 55 -3.17 -12.01 -11.53
CA THR A 55 -1.89 -11.34 -11.81
C THR A 55 -2.09 -9.90 -12.24
N PHE A 56 -3.07 -9.65 -13.12
CA PHE A 56 -3.37 -8.30 -13.57
C PHE A 56 -3.86 -7.41 -12.42
N ILE A 57 -4.78 -7.91 -11.59
CA ILE A 57 -5.30 -7.18 -10.43
C ILE A 57 -4.19 -6.89 -9.42
N THR A 58 -3.35 -7.87 -9.07
CA THR A 58 -2.22 -7.67 -8.16
C THR A 58 -1.22 -6.64 -8.69
N ILE A 59 -0.87 -6.68 -9.98
CA ILE A 59 0.03 -5.67 -10.57
C ILE A 59 -0.61 -4.28 -10.55
N ALA A 60 -1.90 -4.17 -10.88
CA ALA A 60 -2.63 -2.91 -10.86
C ALA A 60 -2.73 -2.34 -9.45
N GLU A 61 -3.16 -3.14 -8.47
CA GLU A 61 -3.22 -2.81 -7.04
C GLU A 61 -1.86 -2.31 -6.57
N THR A 62 -0.80 -3.08 -6.81
CA THR A 62 0.53 -2.74 -6.32
C THR A 62 1.01 -1.44 -6.96
N THR A 63 0.80 -1.25 -8.27
CA THR A 63 1.17 -0.01 -8.95
C THR A 63 0.45 1.21 -8.36
N ILE A 64 -0.85 1.08 -8.09
CA ILE A 64 -1.68 2.13 -7.48
C ILE A 64 -1.21 2.44 -6.06
N THR A 65 -0.97 1.40 -5.25
CA THR A 65 -0.48 1.52 -3.88
C THR A 65 0.89 2.20 -3.85
N LEU A 66 1.82 1.78 -4.72
CA LEU A 66 3.14 2.41 -4.85
C LEU A 66 3.02 3.88 -5.22
N PHE A 67 2.16 4.22 -6.19
CA PHE A 67 1.91 5.62 -6.57
C PHE A 67 1.39 6.44 -5.39
N ALA A 68 0.43 5.91 -4.61
CA ALA A 68 -0.08 6.57 -3.42
C ALA A 68 1.02 6.82 -2.37
N PHE A 69 1.90 5.84 -2.12
CA PHE A 69 3.04 6.02 -1.20
C PHE A 69 4.07 7.04 -1.70
N PHE A 70 4.37 7.07 -3.00
CA PHE A 70 5.25 8.08 -3.59
C PHE A 70 4.66 9.49 -3.45
N ARG A 71 3.36 9.65 -3.71
CA ARG A 71 2.66 10.93 -3.51
C ARG A 71 2.60 11.31 -2.04
N PHE A 72 2.48 10.33 -1.14
CA PHE A 72 2.46 10.58 0.30
C PHE A 72 3.81 11.09 0.79
N LYS A 73 4.90 10.45 0.33
CA LYS A 73 6.26 10.95 0.54
C LYS A 73 6.42 12.38 0.06
N HIS A 74 5.96 12.66 -1.17
CA HIS A 74 6.03 14.00 -1.73
C HIS A 74 5.26 15.03 -0.89
N LEU A 75 4.05 14.68 -0.42
CA LEU A 75 3.25 15.52 0.46
C LEU A 75 3.96 15.80 1.80
N LEU A 76 4.52 14.76 2.44
CA LEU A 76 5.25 14.89 3.70
C LEU A 76 6.48 15.80 3.57
N ASN A 77 7.21 15.70 2.46
CA ASN A 77 8.39 16.52 2.25
C ASN A 77 8.06 17.95 1.84
N LYS A 78 7.07 18.14 0.95
CA LYS A 78 6.73 19.45 0.41
C LYS A 78 5.95 20.31 1.41
N ARG A 79 4.97 19.73 2.11
CA ARG A 79 4.07 20.49 3.01
C ARG A 79 4.58 20.52 4.44
N TYR A 80 5.25 19.45 4.90
CA TYR A 80 5.63 19.29 6.30
C TYR A 80 7.15 19.22 6.54
N GLU A 81 7.96 19.39 5.48
CA GLU A 81 9.42 19.30 5.50
C GLU A 81 9.95 18.02 6.20
N PHE A 82 9.15 16.95 6.19
CA PHE A 82 9.38 15.78 7.02
C PHE A 82 10.19 14.67 6.32
N HIS A 83 11.47 14.96 6.11
CA HIS A 83 12.41 14.08 5.43
C HIS A 83 12.74 12.79 6.21
N ARG A 84 12.42 12.75 7.51
CA ARG A 84 12.78 11.61 8.39
C ARG A 84 12.04 10.32 8.03
N ALA A 85 10.92 10.39 7.32
CA ALA A 85 10.19 9.20 6.87
C ALA A 85 10.67 8.65 5.52
N ASP A 86 11.45 9.41 4.75
CA ASP A 86 11.76 9.11 3.35
C ASP A 86 12.38 7.73 3.12
N THR A 87 13.41 7.41 3.90
CA THR A 87 14.11 6.13 3.78
C THR A 87 13.17 4.97 4.11
N LEU A 88 12.27 5.15 5.09
CA LEU A 88 11.33 4.09 5.48
C LEU A 88 10.25 3.88 4.42
N ILE A 89 9.71 4.97 3.84
CA ILE A 89 8.73 4.86 2.75
C ILE A 89 9.36 4.13 1.57
N LEU A 90 10.61 4.46 1.22
CA LEU A 90 11.32 3.76 0.14
C LEU A 90 11.56 2.28 0.47
N VAL A 91 11.98 1.94 1.70
CA VAL A 91 12.12 0.55 2.13
C VAL A 91 10.79 -0.20 2.05
N ILE A 92 9.69 0.44 2.44
CA ILE A 92 8.34 -0.16 2.35
C ILE A 92 7.96 -0.41 0.89
N ILE A 93 8.18 0.56 0.00
CA ILE A 93 7.91 0.46 -1.44
C ILE A 93 8.73 -0.67 -2.09
N PHE A 94 10.05 -0.66 -1.90
CA PHE A 94 10.92 -1.69 -2.50
C PHE A 94 10.67 -3.06 -1.89
N GLY A 95 10.45 -3.11 -0.56
CA GLY A 95 10.15 -4.34 0.14
C GLY A 95 8.83 -4.97 -0.31
N SER A 96 7.77 -4.18 -0.45
CA SER A 96 6.48 -4.68 -0.95
C SER A 96 6.60 -5.12 -2.41
N MET A 97 7.30 -4.38 -3.25
CA MET A 97 7.51 -4.76 -4.66
C MET A 97 8.24 -6.11 -4.79
N ILE A 98 9.30 -6.33 -4.00
CA ILE A 98 10.03 -7.62 -3.97
C ILE A 98 9.12 -8.73 -3.45
N LEU A 99 8.41 -8.50 -2.35
CA LEU A 99 7.54 -9.50 -1.72
C LEU A 99 6.40 -9.91 -2.66
N THR A 100 5.74 -8.95 -3.30
CA THR A 100 4.69 -9.19 -4.29
C THR A 100 5.25 -9.92 -5.49
N SER A 101 6.44 -9.57 -5.98
CA SER A 101 7.07 -10.25 -7.11
C SER A 101 7.35 -11.72 -6.82
N ILE A 102 7.91 -12.04 -5.64
CA ILE A 102 8.15 -13.42 -5.20
C ILE A 102 6.83 -14.18 -5.07
N SER A 103 5.83 -13.58 -4.42
CA SER A 103 4.52 -14.20 -4.19
C SER A 103 3.80 -14.49 -5.51
N LEU A 104 3.81 -13.53 -6.43
CA LEU A 104 3.20 -13.63 -7.75
C LEU A 104 3.91 -14.68 -8.60
N PHE A 105 5.24 -14.69 -8.60
CA PHE A 105 6.04 -15.69 -9.32
C PHE A 105 5.77 -17.11 -8.81
N ALA A 106 5.83 -17.31 -7.50
CA ALA A 106 5.59 -18.61 -6.89
C ALA A 106 4.20 -19.14 -7.21
N ARG A 107 3.17 -18.28 -7.08
CA ARG A 107 1.77 -18.65 -7.36
C ARG A 107 1.55 -18.94 -8.85
N THR A 108 2.07 -18.10 -9.74
CA THR A 108 1.93 -18.30 -11.20
C THR A 108 2.59 -19.59 -11.65
N MET A 109 3.82 -19.86 -11.19
CA MET A 109 4.56 -21.08 -11.54
C MET A 109 3.91 -22.34 -10.97
N HIS A 110 3.35 -22.25 -9.77
CA HIS A 110 2.58 -23.33 -9.16
C HIS A 110 1.33 -23.64 -9.99
N THR A 111 0.53 -22.64 -10.33
CA THR A 111 -0.74 -22.86 -11.05
C THR A 111 -0.56 -23.27 -12.52
N LEU A 112 0.54 -22.90 -13.16
CA LEU A 112 0.87 -23.34 -14.53
C LEU A 112 1.44 -24.77 -14.58
N GLY A 113 1.64 -25.43 -13.43
CA GLY A 113 2.20 -26.78 -13.35
C GLY A 113 3.67 -26.88 -13.79
N VAL A 114 4.38 -25.74 -13.88
CA VAL A 114 5.82 -25.70 -14.21
C VAL A 114 6.64 -26.21 -13.02
N LEU A 115 6.14 -25.99 -11.80
CA LEU A 115 6.77 -26.48 -10.58
C LEU A 115 6.02 -27.69 -10.02
N PRO A 116 6.73 -28.72 -9.52
CA PRO A 116 6.11 -29.88 -8.90
C PRO A 116 5.33 -29.47 -7.64
N THR A 117 4.00 -29.64 -7.69
CA THR A 117 3.05 -29.24 -6.63
C THR A 117 3.24 -30.00 -5.31
N ASN A 118 3.91 -31.15 -5.36
CA ASN A 118 4.16 -32.02 -4.20
C ASN A 118 5.55 -31.81 -3.59
N ASP A 119 6.34 -30.86 -4.11
CA ASP A 119 7.68 -30.63 -3.61
C ASP A 119 7.64 -29.76 -2.35
N LEU A 120 7.60 -30.43 -1.20
CA LEU A 120 7.64 -29.82 0.12
C LEU A 120 8.84 -28.86 0.25
N THR A 121 9.94 -29.13 -0.45
CA THR A 121 11.15 -28.30 -0.41
C THR A 121 10.91 -26.93 -1.04
N PHE A 122 10.24 -26.86 -2.21
CA PHE A 122 9.95 -25.58 -2.86
C PHE A 122 9.00 -24.72 -2.03
N SER A 123 7.90 -25.30 -1.53
CA SER A 123 6.93 -24.59 -0.68
C SER A 123 7.57 -24.06 0.61
N THR A 124 8.46 -24.85 1.23
CA THR A 124 9.20 -24.43 2.44
C THR A 124 10.16 -23.28 2.14
N ILE A 125 10.85 -23.30 1.00
CA ILE A 125 11.77 -22.22 0.62
C ILE A 125 11.01 -20.92 0.36
N VAL A 126 9.90 -20.97 -0.39
CA VAL A 126 9.10 -19.77 -0.68
C VAL A 126 8.52 -19.18 0.61
N SER A 127 7.91 -20.01 1.45
CA SER A 127 7.36 -19.54 2.74
C SER A 127 8.45 -18.97 3.66
N ALA A 128 9.63 -19.61 3.74
CA ALA A 128 10.76 -19.08 4.48
C ALA A 128 11.22 -17.72 3.93
N ALA A 129 11.31 -17.57 2.60
CA ALA A 129 11.67 -16.30 1.96
C ALA A 129 10.66 -15.19 2.27
N LEU A 130 9.36 -15.50 2.20
CA LEU A 130 8.29 -14.55 2.55
C LEU A 130 8.34 -14.14 4.02
N ILE A 131 8.67 -15.05 4.94
CA ILE A 131 8.82 -14.74 6.37
C ILE A 131 10.06 -13.87 6.62
N ILE A 132 11.21 -14.26 6.04
CA ILE A 132 12.49 -13.56 6.20
C ILE A 132 12.40 -12.13 5.67
N LEU A 133 11.65 -11.89 4.59
CA LEU A 133 11.45 -10.55 4.04
C LEU A 133 10.26 -9.81 4.68
N GLY A 134 9.19 -10.53 5.02
CA GLY A 134 7.96 -9.97 5.56
C GLY A 134 8.12 -9.42 6.97
N ILE A 135 8.86 -10.10 7.86
CA ILE A 135 9.07 -9.63 9.24
C ILE A 135 9.84 -8.29 9.26
N PRO A 136 11.00 -8.12 8.60
CA PRO A 136 11.69 -6.83 8.54
C PRO A 136 10.83 -5.73 7.92
N LEU A 137 10.02 -6.06 6.90
CA LEU A 137 9.11 -5.11 6.27
C LEU A 137 8.02 -4.64 7.24
N ALA A 138 7.43 -5.57 8.00
CA ALA A 138 6.47 -5.25 9.05
C ALA A 138 7.11 -4.37 10.14
N VAL A 139 8.34 -4.68 10.57
CA VAL A 139 9.08 -3.84 11.53
C VAL A 139 9.33 -2.44 10.96
N ALA A 140 9.73 -2.33 9.69
CA ALA A 140 9.88 -1.04 9.01
C ALA A 140 8.56 -0.26 9.00
N GLY A 141 7.44 -0.94 8.83
CA GLY A 141 6.10 -0.36 8.89
C GLY A 141 5.74 0.20 10.28
N ILE A 142 6.07 -0.55 11.35
CA ILE A 142 5.90 -0.08 12.74
C ILE A 142 6.74 1.19 12.97
N VAL A 143 8.03 1.16 12.59
CA VAL A 143 8.92 2.31 12.76
C VAL A 143 8.43 3.50 11.94
N PHE A 144 7.89 3.27 10.75
CA PHE A 144 7.29 4.31 9.92
C PHE A 144 6.10 4.97 10.61
N GLY A 145 5.14 4.19 11.13
CA GLY A 145 4.00 4.74 11.86
C GLY A 145 4.43 5.51 13.12
N LEU A 146 5.43 5.01 13.86
CA LEU A 146 5.99 5.72 15.01
C LEU A 146 6.68 7.04 14.64
N ARG A 147 7.32 7.11 13.46
CA ARG A 147 7.87 8.37 12.94
C ARG A 147 6.76 9.31 12.49
N LEU A 148 5.69 8.78 11.89
CA LEU A 148 4.55 9.57 11.47
C LEU A 148 3.89 10.27 12.68
N LEU A 149 3.79 9.61 13.84
CA LEU A 149 3.29 10.22 15.09
C LEU A 149 4.11 11.41 15.60
N LYS A 150 5.36 11.58 15.15
CA LYS A 150 6.21 12.72 15.52
C LYS A 150 5.98 13.95 14.64
N LEU A 151 5.10 13.86 13.64
CA LEU A 151 4.71 15.02 12.86
C LEU A 151 3.87 15.95 13.74
N ASN A 152 4.40 17.16 14.00
CA ASN A 152 3.78 18.12 14.90
C ASN A 152 2.58 18.84 14.26
N GLN A 153 2.54 18.88 12.92
CA GLN A 153 1.43 19.43 12.14
C GLN A 153 0.51 18.29 11.72
N GLY A 154 -0.78 18.41 12.01
CA GLY A 154 -1.77 17.40 11.70
C GLY A 154 -2.08 17.35 10.20
N LEU A 155 -2.06 16.15 9.62
CA LEU A 155 -2.56 15.83 8.28
C LEU A 155 -4.10 15.85 8.30
N SER A 156 -4.70 17.05 8.24
CA SER A 156 -6.14 17.35 8.43
C SER A 156 -6.87 16.47 9.47
N GLY A 157 -6.23 16.30 10.63
CA GLY A 157 -6.73 15.51 11.76
C GLY A 157 -6.64 13.99 11.61
N LEU A 158 -6.27 13.46 10.43
CA LEU A 158 -6.20 12.03 10.13
C LEU A 158 -4.85 11.40 10.45
N LEU A 159 -3.80 12.19 10.69
CA LEU A 159 -2.44 11.69 10.93
C LEU A 159 -2.35 10.66 12.06
N LYS A 160 -2.95 10.96 13.22
CA LYS A 160 -2.90 10.07 14.39
C LYS A 160 -3.65 8.75 14.10
N PRO A 161 -4.93 8.76 13.66
CA PRO A 161 -5.63 7.56 13.22
C PRO A 161 -4.82 6.75 12.20
N MET A 162 -4.31 7.42 11.16
CA MET A 162 -3.53 6.79 10.10
C MET A 162 -2.28 6.08 10.62
N ALA A 163 -1.52 6.74 11.50
CA ALA A 163 -0.33 6.16 12.10
C ALA A 163 -0.67 4.95 13.00
N TYR A 164 -1.72 5.03 13.83
CA TYR A 164 -2.12 3.91 14.68
C TYR A 164 -2.61 2.71 13.88
N THR A 165 -3.42 2.93 12.84
CA THR A 165 -3.89 1.87 11.94
C THR A 165 -2.71 1.21 11.23
N TYR A 166 -1.73 1.98 10.77
CA TYR A 166 -0.57 1.40 10.09
C TYR A 166 0.33 0.60 11.05
N ILE A 167 0.52 1.08 12.28
CA ILE A 167 1.23 0.32 13.33
C ILE A 167 0.49 -0.97 13.64
N ALA A 168 -0.82 -0.90 13.90
CA ALA A 168 -1.65 -2.05 14.22
C ALA A 168 -1.62 -3.08 13.08
N GLY A 169 -1.79 -2.63 11.84
CA GLY A 169 -1.69 -3.47 10.65
C GLY A 169 -0.32 -4.15 10.54
N SER A 170 0.76 -3.40 10.76
CA SER A 170 2.13 -3.95 10.70
C SER A 170 2.39 -4.99 11.80
N ILE A 171 1.89 -4.77 13.02
CA ILE A 171 1.96 -5.76 14.11
C ILE A 171 1.15 -7.02 13.76
N CYS A 172 -0.05 -6.84 13.20
CA CYS A 172 -0.88 -7.95 12.75
C CYS A 172 -0.22 -8.74 11.63
N LEU A 173 0.46 -8.10 10.67
CA LEU A 173 1.18 -8.76 9.57
C LEU A 173 2.47 -9.46 10.04
N ALA A 174 3.13 -8.93 11.07
CA ALA A 174 4.26 -9.62 11.69
C ALA A 174 3.83 -10.94 12.34
N SER A 175 2.55 -11.06 12.73
CA SER A 175 1.96 -12.29 13.22
C SER A 175 1.30 -13.07 12.08
N ILE A 176 1.81 -14.27 11.81
CA ILE A 176 1.26 -15.15 10.76
C ILE A 176 -0.24 -15.43 10.99
N ILE A 177 -0.66 -15.55 12.26
CA ILE A 177 -2.06 -15.87 12.62
C ILE A 177 -2.98 -14.65 12.41
N LEU A 178 -2.50 -13.44 12.69
CA LEU A 178 -3.30 -12.21 12.58
C LEU A 178 -3.19 -11.55 11.19
N ALA A 179 -2.45 -12.14 10.25
CA ALA A 179 -2.26 -11.58 8.91
C ALA A 179 -3.58 -11.20 8.20
N PRO A 180 -4.68 -11.98 8.27
CA PRO A 180 -5.95 -11.58 7.67
C PRO A 180 -6.53 -10.29 8.26
N ILE A 181 -6.36 -10.09 9.58
CA ILE A 181 -6.76 -8.85 10.26
C ILE A 181 -5.83 -7.70 9.87
N GLY A 182 -4.54 -7.98 9.68
CA GLY A 182 -3.55 -7.02 9.18
C GLY A 182 -3.91 -6.45 7.81
N LEU A 183 -4.43 -7.28 6.91
CA LEU A 183 -4.95 -6.84 5.60
C LEU A 183 -6.08 -5.82 5.73
N LEU A 184 -7.00 -6.01 6.69
CA LEU A 184 -8.08 -5.05 6.94
C LEU A 184 -7.53 -3.68 7.39
N PHE A 185 -6.48 -3.66 8.20
CA PHE A 185 -5.81 -2.43 8.59
C PHE A 185 -5.09 -1.76 7.41
N ILE A 186 -4.53 -2.53 6.45
CA ILE A 186 -3.97 -1.95 5.21
C ILE A 186 -5.08 -1.26 4.41
N ILE A 187 -6.23 -1.91 4.22
CA ILE A 187 -7.38 -1.32 3.52
C ILE A 187 -7.80 -0.02 4.21
N ALA A 188 -7.95 -0.04 5.54
CA ALA A 188 -8.31 1.14 6.32
C ALA A 188 -7.26 2.26 6.18
N PHE A 189 -5.97 1.93 6.18
CA PHE A 189 -4.90 2.89 5.96
C PHE A 189 -4.96 3.51 4.57
N GLN A 190 -5.17 2.72 3.52
CA GLN A 190 -5.29 3.25 2.15
C GLN A 190 -6.50 4.18 2.01
N ILE A 191 -7.63 3.86 2.63
CA ILE A 191 -8.81 4.73 2.66
C ILE A 191 -8.48 6.04 3.38
N MET A 192 -7.84 5.99 4.55
CA MET A 192 -7.42 7.20 5.28
C MET A 192 -6.40 8.03 4.50
N LEU A 193 -5.47 7.38 3.81
CA LEU A 193 -4.51 8.05 2.94
C LEU A 193 -5.23 8.75 1.78
N GLY A 194 -6.22 8.09 1.20
CA GLY A 194 -7.10 8.66 0.19
C GLY A 194 -7.84 9.89 0.69
N MET A 195 -8.49 9.78 1.86
CA MET A 195 -9.19 10.90 2.49
C MET A 195 -8.25 12.05 2.84
N ALA A 196 -7.03 11.77 3.30
CA ALA A 196 -6.04 12.81 3.58
C ALA A 196 -5.66 13.57 2.30
N PHE A 197 -5.46 12.89 1.17
CA PHE A 197 -5.20 13.60 -0.08
C PHE A 197 -6.38 14.42 -0.59
N LEU A 198 -7.61 13.94 -0.40
CA LEU A 198 -8.81 14.67 -0.80
C LEU A 198 -9.01 15.93 0.05
N ARG A 199 -8.85 15.82 1.38
CA ARG A 199 -8.95 16.97 2.31
C ARG A 199 -7.90 18.03 2.05
N GLU A 200 -6.66 17.61 1.80
CA GLU A 200 -5.59 18.55 1.49
C GLU A 200 -5.75 19.21 0.13
N GLY A 201 -6.50 18.57 -0.79
CA GLY A 201 -6.93 19.21 -2.02
C GLY A 201 -8.04 20.24 -1.80
N ASP A 202 -8.99 19.94 -0.91
CA ASP A 202 -10.12 20.84 -0.62
C ASP A 202 -9.71 22.08 0.19
N GLU A 203 -8.73 21.97 1.10
CA GLU A 203 -8.18 23.11 1.89
C GLU A 203 -7.55 24.22 1.01
N LEU A 204 -7.24 23.94 -0.27
CA LEU A 204 -6.73 24.94 -1.23
C LEU A 204 -7.83 25.75 -1.91
N ILE A 205 -9.11 25.44 -1.66
CA ILE A 205 -10.26 26.07 -2.32
C ILE A 205 -10.96 27.08 -1.41
N GLU A 206 -10.53 27.27 -0.14
CA GLU A 206 -11.15 28.28 0.72
C GLU A 206 -11.06 29.66 0.04
N PRO A 207 -12.18 30.24 -0.40
CA PRO A 207 -12.16 31.58 -0.95
C PRO A 207 -11.82 32.51 0.22
N GLU A 208 -10.81 33.35 0.04
CA GLU A 208 -10.66 34.55 0.85
C GLU A 208 -11.99 35.29 0.81
N PHE A 209 -12.78 35.17 1.89
CA PHE A 209 -13.96 36.00 2.08
C PHE A 209 -13.44 37.41 2.35
N VAL A 210 -13.34 38.19 1.27
CA VAL A 210 -13.19 39.65 1.28
C VAL A 210 -14.51 40.30 1.67
#